data_AF-A0A0P7X2C4-F1
#
_entry.id   AF-A0A0P7X2C4-F1
#
_cell.length_a   1.000
_cell.length_b   1.000
_cell.length_c   1.000
_cell.angle_alpha   90.00
_cell.angle_beta   90.00
_cell.angle_gamma   90.00
#
_symmetry.space_group_name_H-M   'P 1'
#
loop_
_entity.id
_entity.type
_entity.pdbx_description
1 polymer ?
#
loop_
_entity_poly.entity_id
_entity_poly.type
_entity_poly.pdbx_seq_one_letter_code
_entity_poly.pdbx_strand_id
1 'polypeptide(L)'
;MTPEPSLRATHSRRPDQTARIMADTGLDEATLHRLVHRFYERVRADARLGPIFAARITNWAPHLDRMVAFWSSVALMTGRYHGAPVPAHAGLPVGRDDFDRWLALFRATADEVCTPAGARHVIERAERIAQSLHQAVQDHQRIPAMPPSLR
;
A
#
# COMPACT_ATOMS: atom_id res chain seq x y z
N MET A 1 21.09 16.06 -49.98
CA MET A 1 20.86 14.74 -49.36
C MET A 1 21.29 14.82 -47.90
N THR A 2 20.39 15.28 -47.04
CA THR A 2 20.58 15.34 -45.58
C THR A 2 19.85 14.15 -44.95
N PRO A 3 20.47 13.38 -44.04
CA PRO A 3 19.80 12.24 -43.44
C PRO A 3 18.70 12.70 -42.47
N GLU A 4 17.56 12.00 -42.50
CA GLU A 4 16.48 12.16 -41.52
C GLU A 4 16.94 11.84 -40.10
N PRO A 5 16.48 12.59 -39.08
CA PRO A 5 16.67 12.20 -37.69
C PRO A 5 15.77 10.99 -37.35
N SER A 6 16.42 9.86 -37.06
CA SER A 6 15.76 8.64 -36.58
C SER A 6 15.03 8.87 -35.25
N LEU A 7 13.71 8.68 -35.27
CA LEU A 7 12.80 8.71 -34.13
C LEU A 7 13.16 7.59 -33.13
N ARG A 8 13.88 7.91 -32.04
CA ARG A 8 13.80 7.10 -30.82
C ARG A 8 12.48 7.40 -30.12
N ALA A 9 11.43 6.71 -30.54
CA ALA A 9 10.20 6.61 -29.76
C ALA A 9 10.55 6.03 -28.38
N THR A 10 10.60 6.90 -27.37
CA THR A 10 10.70 6.53 -25.96
C THR A 10 9.38 5.90 -25.56
N HIS A 11 9.15 4.67 -26.00
CA HIS A 11 8.07 3.86 -25.44
C HIS A 11 8.34 3.76 -23.95
N SER A 12 7.43 4.33 -23.15
CA SER A 12 7.49 4.23 -21.69
C SER A 12 7.70 2.77 -21.35
N ARG A 13 8.81 2.41 -20.70
CA ARG A 13 9.14 1.02 -20.33
C ARG A 13 8.18 0.42 -19.28
N ARG A 14 7.18 1.20 -18.85
CA ARG A 14 6.27 0.85 -17.76
C ARG A 14 5.26 -0.24 -18.14
N PRO A 15 4.55 -0.19 -19.29
CA PRO A 15 3.60 -1.24 -19.65
C PRO A 15 4.26 -2.61 -19.83
N ASP A 16 5.43 -2.66 -20.46
CA ASP A 16 6.19 -3.91 -20.62
C ASP A 16 6.62 -4.49 -19.26
N GLN A 17 7.03 -3.62 -18.33
CA GLN A 17 7.40 -4.03 -16.98
C GLN A 17 6.19 -4.53 -16.18
N THR A 18 5.05 -3.84 -16.27
CA THR A 18 3.79 -4.28 -15.65
C THR A 18 3.41 -5.66 -16.16
N ALA A 19 3.41 -5.87 -17.48
CA ALA A 19 3.05 -7.16 -18.08
C ALA A 19 3.97 -8.31 -17.61
N ARG A 20 5.28 -8.06 -17.50
CA ARG A 20 6.24 -9.04 -16.97
C ARG A 20 5.96 -9.40 -15.52
N ILE A 21 5.73 -8.39 -14.66
CA ILE A 21 5.38 -8.64 -13.26
C ILE A 21 4.11 -9.49 -13.17
N MET A 22 3.08 -9.15 -13.94
CA MET A 22 1.82 -9.91 -13.97
C MET A 22 2.06 -11.37 -14.39
N ALA A 23 2.87 -11.60 -15.43
CA ALA A 23 3.21 -12.95 -15.90
C ALA A 23 4.01 -13.75 -14.85
N ASP A 24 5.02 -13.14 -14.22
CA ASP A 24 5.91 -13.81 -13.27
C ASP A 24 5.24 -14.10 -11.91
N THR A 25 4.28 -13.26 -11.53
CA THR A 25 3.65 -13.33 -10.20
C THR A 25 2.22 -13.87 -10.23
N GLY A 26 1.58 -13.90 -11.40
CA GLY A 26 0.15 -14.20 -11.53
C GLY A 26 -0.77 -13.14 -10.88
N LEU A 27 -0.24 -11.95 -10.58
CA LEU A 27 -1.06 -10.84 -10.07
C LEU A 27 -1.74 -10.10 -11.22
N ASP A 28 -2.97 -9.68 -10.98
CA ASP A 28 -3.75 -8.80 -11.83
C ASP A 28 -4.67 -7.91 -10.98
N GLU A 29 -5.41 -7.01 -11.64
CA GLU A 29 -6.33 -6.09 -10.96
C GLU A 29 -7.44 -6.83 -10.18
N ALA A 30 -7.94 -7.94 -10.70
CA ALA A 30 -8.97 -8.73 -10.04
C ALA A 30 -8.45 -9.39 -8.75
N THR A 31 -7.24 -9.92 -8.78
CA THR A 31 -6.55 -10.51 -7.63
C THR A 31 -6.26 -9.47 -6.58
N LEU A 32 -5.76 -8.29 -6.98
CA LEU A 32 -5.51 -7.18 -6.05
C LEU A 32 -6.80 -6.65 -5.42
N HIS A 33 -7.89 -6.55 -6.19
CA HIS A 33 -9.20 -6.22 -5.67
C HIS A 33 -9.65 -7.22 -4.59
N ARG A 34 -9.58 -8.53 -4.88
CA ARG A 34 -9.90 -9.58 -3.90
C ARG A 34 -9.02 -9.50 -2.65
N LEU A 35 -7.70 -9.33 -2.83
CA LEU A 35 -6.73 -9.22 -1.74
C LEU A 35 -7.09 -8.06 -0.82
N VAL A 36 -7.31 -6.87 -1.38
CA VAL A 36 -7.63 -5.65 -0.61
C VAL A 36 -8.94 -5.82 0.13
N HIS A 37 -10.01 -6.28 -0.52
CA HIS A 37 -11.31 -6.42 0.13
C HIS A 37 -11.28 -7.46 1.25
N ARG A 38 -10.69 -8.64 1.01
CA ARG A 38 -10.53 -9.71 2.01
C ARG A 38 -9.66 -9.25 3.18
N PHE A 39 -8.60 -8.51 2.89
CA PHE A 39 -7.69 -7.98 3.91
C PHE A 39 -8.42 -6.98 4.83
N TYR A 40 -9.15 -6.02 4.26
CA TYR A 40 -9.86 -5.04 5.05
C TYR A 40 -11.10 -5.59 5.77
N GLU A 41 -11.72 -6.67 5.27
CA GLU A 41 -12.69 -7.44 6.05
C GLU A 41 -12.08 -7.94 7.36
N ARG A 42 -10.87 -8.53 7.30
CA ARG A 42 -10.14 -8.99 8.49
C ARG A 42 -9.70 -7.87 9.41
N VAL A 43 -9.18 -6.76 8.85
CA VAL A 43 -8.80 -5.58 9.64
C VAL A 43 -10.00 -5.02 10.40
N ARG A 44 -11.19 -4.97 9.78
CA ARG A 44 -12.42 -4.49 10.43
C ARG A 44 -12.90 -5.41 11.54
N ALA A 45 -12.69 -6.72 11.40
CA ALA A 45 -13.06 -7.71 12.40
C ALA A 45 -12.03 -7.85 13.54
N ASP A 46 -10.79 -7.38 13.36
CA ASP A 46 -9.75 -7.45 14.38
C ASP A 46 -10.05 -6.47 15.55
N ALA A 47 -10.01 -6.99 16.78
CA ALA A 47 -10.39 -6.24 17.96
C ALA A 47 -9.49 -5.04 18.28
N ARG A 48 -8.22 -5.05 17.83
CA ARG A 48 -7.26 -3.97 18.06
C ARG A 48 -7.25 -2.99 16.88
N LEU A 49 -7.16 -3.49 15.65
CA LEU A 49 -7.07 -2.66 14.46
C LEU A 49 -8.43 -2.06 14.06
N GLY A 50 -9.51 -2.82 14.16
CA GLY A 50 -10.86 -2.41 13.76
C GLY A 50 -11.25 -1.03 14.31
N PRO A 51 -11.14 -0.78 15.63
CA PRO A 51 -11.43 0.54 16.21
C PRO A 51 -10.54 1.67 15.68
N ILE A 52 -9.25 1.41 15.39
CA ILE A 52 -8.30 2.41 14.88
C ILE A 52 -8.72 2.89 13.49
N PHE A 53 -9.11 1.94 12.61
CA PHE A 53 -9.60 2.25 11.27
C PHE A 53 -11.00 2.89 11.32
N ALA A 54 -11.92 2.38 12.16
CA ALA A 54 -13.28 2.91 12.31
C ALA A 54 -13.30 4.37 12.80
N ALA A 55 -12.33 4.78 13.61
CA ALA A 55 -12.18 6.17 14.05
C ALA A 55 -11.85 7.16 12.92
N ARG A 56 -11.43 6.67 11.74
CA ARG A 56 -10.96 7.50 10.62
C ARG A 56 -11.67 7.25 9.30
N ILE A 57 -12.30 6.09 9.15
CA ILE A 57 -12.93 5.66 7.90
C ILE A 57 -14.41 5.39 8.18
N THR A 58 -15.23 6.35 7.81
CA THR A 58 -16.69 6.22 7.87
C THR A 58 -17.25 5.70 6.55
N ASN A 59 -16.67 6.11 5.41
CA ASN A 59 -17.06 5.62 4.09
C ASN A 59 -16.04 4.62 3.53
N TRP A 60 -16.39 3.34 3.59
CA TRP A 60 -15.49 2.24 3.23
C TRP A 60 -15.31 2.04 1.73
N ALA A 61 -16.35 2.25 0.91
CA ALA A 61 -16.24 1.95 -0.53
C ALA A 61 -15.16 2.80 -1.24
N PRO A 62 -15.15 4.15 -1.12
CA PRO A 62 -14.09 4.96 -1.71
C PRO A 62 -12.70 4.70 -1.10
N HIS A 63 -12.65 4.29 0.18
CA HIS A 63 -11.40 3.91 0.81
C HIS A 63 -10.83 2.63 0.17
N LEU A 64 -11.66 1.60 -0.03
CA LEU A 64 -11.24 0.36 -0.65
C LEU A 64 -10.81 0.58 -2.11
N ASP A 65 -11.54 1.39 -2.88
CA ASP A 65 -11.13 1.76 -4.25
C ASP A 65 -9.74 2.41 -4.28
N ARG A 66 -9.49 3.35 -3.34
CA ARG A 66 -8.18 3.98 -3.19
C ARG A 66 -7.09 2.97 -2.80
N MET A 67 -7.42 1.98 -1.98
CA MET A 67 -6.48 0.93 -1.57
C MET A 67 -6.19 -0.07 -2.71
N VAL A 68 -7.16 -0.39 -3.56
CA VAL A 68 -6.94 -1.17 -4.78
C VAL A 68 -6.00 -0.41 -5.72
N ALA A 69 -6.24 0.88 -5.95
CA ALA A 69 -5.34 1.71 -6.75
C ALA A 69 -3.92 1.79 -6.16
N PHE A 70 -3.81 1.89 -4.83
CA PHE A 70 -2.53 1.87 -4.11
C PHE A 70 -1.76 0.58 -4.36
N TRP A 71 -2.39 -0.57 -4.15
CA TRP A 71 -1.74 -1.86 -4.35
C TRP A 71 -1.44 -2.16 -5.82
N SER A 72 -2.27 -1.69 -6.75
CA SER A 72 -1.98 -1.75 -8.19
C SER A 72 -0.71 -0.95 -8.52
N SER A 73 -0.56 0.28 -8.01
CA SER A 73 0.68 1.04 -8.16
C SER A 73 1.89 0.34 -7.53
N VAL A 74 1.74 -0.19 -6.32
CA VAL A 74 2.85 -0.78 -5.54
C VAL A 74 3.31 -2.12 -6.10
N ALA A 75 2.37 -2.99 -6.44
CA ALA A 75 2.66 -4.35 -6.89
C ALA A 75 2.95 -4.39 -8.39
N LEU A 76 2.21 -3.66 -9.21
CA LEU A 76 2.24 -3.77 -10.67
C LEU A 76 2.81 -2.55 -11.40
N MET A 77 3.19 -1.49 -10.65
CA MET A 77 3.78 -0.26 -11.20
C MET A 77 2.85 0.49 -12.17
N THR A 78 1.53 0.38 -11.99
CA THR A 78 0.52 0.99 -12.88
C THR A 78 0.44 2.51 -12.79
N GLY A 79 0.82 3.09 -11.64
CA GLY A 79 0.75 4.54 -11.41
C GLY A 79 -0.65 5.08 -11.13
N ARG A 80 -1.63 4.23 -10.79
CA ARG A 80 -3.02 4.65 -10.52
C ARG A 80 -3.18 5.44 -9.22
N TYR A 81 -2.32 5.22 -8.25
CA TYR A 81 -2.31 5.92 -6.96
C TYR A 81 -1.37 7.13 -6.95
N HIS A 82 -1.89 8.25 -6.44
CA HIS A 82 -1.21 9.56 -6.41
C HIS A 82 -1.14 10.18 -5.00
N GLY A 83 -1.43 9.40 -3.96
CA GLY A 83 -1.43 9.88 -2.57
C GLY A 83 -0.07 9.79 -1.88
N ALA A 84 0.01 10.36 -0.68
CA ALA A 84 1.17 10.25 0.21
C ALA A 84 0.79 9.43 1.46
N PRO A 85 1.28 8.19 1.62
CA PRO A 85 0.96 7.35 2.78
C PRO A 85 1.49 7.92 4.11
N VAL A 86 2.73 8.40 4.14
CA VAL A 86 3.39 8.84 5.39
C VAL A 86 2.58 9.89 6.17
N PRO A 87 2.15 11.03 5.58
CA PRO A 87 1.36 12.03 6.30
C PRO A 87 0.05 11.51 6.87
N ALA A 88 -0.56 10.50 6.24
CA ALA A 88 -1.81 9.90 6.72
C ALA A 88 -1.60 8.99 7.94
N HIS A 89 -0.37 8.52 8.20
CA HIS A 89 -0.06 7.57 9.27
C HIS A 89 0.76 8.18 10.41
N ALA A 90 1.61 9.18 10.16
CA ALA A 90 2.56 9.70 11.14
C ALA A 90 1.93 10.15 12.47
N GLY A 91 0.74 10.76 12.43
CA GLY A 91 0.00 11.21 13.63
C GLY A 91 -0.90 10.17 14.28
N LEU A 92 -0.83 8.90 13.88
CA LEU A 92 -1.67 7.84 14.44
C LEU A 92 -1.12 7.35 15.79
N PRO A 93 -2.00 7.04 16.77
CA PRO A 93 -1.60 6.43 18.04
C PRO A 93 -1.35 4.92 17.86
N VAL A 94 -0.42 4.55 16.99
CA VAL A 94 -0.06 3.17 16.66
C VAL A 94 1.40 2.90 17.00
N GLY A 95 1.72 1.65 17.31
CA GLY A 95 3.09 1.20 17.60
C GLY A 95 3.48 -0.04 16.80
N ARG A 96 4.66 -0.58 17.10
CA ARG A 96 5.20 -1.79 16.47
C ARG A 96 4.20 -2.95 16.46
N ASP A 97 3.56 -3.23 17.59
CA ASP A 97 2.60 -4.34 17.71
C ASP A 97 1.39 -4.20 16.77
N ASP A 98 0.96 -2.96 16.48
CA ASP A 98 -0.12 -2.70 15.54
C ASP A 98 0.30 -2.99 14.09
N PHE A 99 1.53 -2.61 13.72
CA PHE A 99 2.10 -2.93 12.41
C PHE A 99 2.35 -4.43 12.24
N ASP A 100 2.86 -5.11 13.26
CA ASP A 100 3.11 -6.55 13.22
C ASP A 100 1.80 -7.33 13.10
N ARG A 101 0.74 -6.90 13.79
CA ARG A 101 -0.62 -7.44 13.64
C ARG A 101 -1.19 -7.19 12.25
N TRP A 102 -1.05 -5.98 11.72
CA TRP A 102 -1.51 -5.64 10.37
C TRP A 102 -0.79 -6.50 9.31
N LEU A 103 0.53 -6.70 9.46
CA LEU A 103 1.32 -7.55 8.58
C LEU A 103 0.92 -9.02 8.68
N ALA A 104 0.62 -9.52 9.87
CA ALA A 104 0.16 -10.90 10.05
C ALA A 104 -1.16 -11.16 9.29
N LEU A 105 -2.13 -10.25 9.42
CA LEU A 105 -3.39 -10.33 8.65
C LEU A 105 -3.16 -10.22 7.15
N PHE A 106 -2.24 -9.35 6.73
CA PHE A 106 -1.93 -9.15 5.32
C PHE A 106 -1.29 -10.39 4.70
N ARG A 107 -0.28 -10.98 5.37
CA ARG A 107 0.39 -12.22 4.94
C ARG A 107 -0.60 -13.36 4.80
N ALA A 108 -1.40 -13.63 5.84
CA ALA A 108 -2.42 -14.67 5.81
C ALA A 108 -3.43 -14.48 4.67
N THR A 109 -3.79 -13.23 4.36
CA THR A 109 -4.69 -12.92 3.24
C THR A 109 -4.00 -13.12 1.89
N ALA A 110 -2.76 -12.69 1.75
CA ALA A 110 -1.99 -12.84 0.52
C ALA A 110 -1.78 -14.31 0.18
N ASP A 111 -1.42 -15.13 1.15
CA ASP A 111 -1.23 -16.58 0.99
C ASP A 111 -2.53 -17.32 0.60
N GLU A 112 -3.69 -16.82 1.06
CA GLU A 112 -5.00 -17.36 0.67
C GLU A 112 -5.44 -16.93 -0.74
N VAL A 113 -5.16 -15.68 -1.12
CA VAL A 113 -5.79 -15.04 -2.28
C VAL A 113 -4.94 -15.14 -3.54
N CYS A 114 -3.62 -15.09 -3.39
CA CYS A 114 -2.66 -14.99 -4.48
C CYS A 114 -1.98 -16.33 -4.77
N THR A 115 -1.29 -16.41 -5.91
CA THR A 115 -0.31 -17.48 -6.13
C THR A 115 0.85 -17.33 -5.13
N PRO A 116 1.64 -18.39 -4.84
CA PRO A 116 2.81 -18.26 -3.97
C PRO A 116 3.81 -17.19 -4.44
N ALA A 117 3.96 -16.98 -5.75
CA ALA A 117 4.81 -15.93 -6.30
C ALA A 117 4.22 -14.53 -6.08
N GLY A 118 2.91 -14.37 -6.31
CA GLY A 118 2.19 -13.13 -6.06
C GLY A 118 2.17 -12.74 -4.58
N ALA A 119 1.91 -13.70 -3.69
CA ALA A 119 1.88 -13.50 -2.26
C ALA A 119 3.22 -12.96 -1.74
N ARG A 120 4.34 -13.64 -2.07
CA ARG A 120 5.69 -13.19 -1.73
C ARG A 120 5.96 -11.77 -2.24
N HIS A 121 5.60 -11.49 -3.49
CA HIS A 121 5.83 -10.19 -4.12
C HIS A 121 5.09 -9.04 -3.44
N VAL A 122 3.84 -9.23 -3.01
CA VAL A 122 3.08 -8.20 -2.29
C VAL A 122 3.48 -8.10 -0.83
N ILE A 123 3.83 -9.22 -0.18
CA ILE A 123 4.29 -9.25 1.23
C ILE A 123 5.60 -8.49 1.40
N GLU A 124 6.60 -8.74 0.54
CA GLU A 124 7.89 -8.03 0.58
C GLU A 124 7.73 -6.50 0.45
N ARG A 125 6.69 -6.06 -0.27
CA ARG A 125 6.36 -4.63 -0.42
C ARG A 125 5.63 -4.12 0.82
N ALA A 126 4.67 -4.89 1.34
CA ALA A 126 3.92 -4.58 2.55
C ALA A 126 4.86 -4.37 3.74
N GLU A 127 5.86 -5.24 3.91
CA GLU A 127 6.85 -5.16 4.99
C GLU A 127 7.71 -3.90 4.90
N ARG A 128 8.19 -3.56 3.70
CA ARG A 128 8.96 -2.32 3.48
C ARG A 128 8.12 -1.07 3.76
N ILE A 129 6.86 -1.06 3.32
CA ILE A 129 5.93 0.04 3.59
C ILE A 129 5.67 0.17 5.09
N ALA A 130 5.34 -0.94 5.76
CA ALA A 130 5.08 -0.95 7.20
C ALA A 130 6.30 -0.45 7.99
N GLN A 131 7.51 -0.87 7.63
CA GLN A 131 8.74 -0.39 8.26
C GLN A 131 8.92 1.12 8.10
N SER A 132 8.70 1.66 6.89
CA SER A 132 8.80 3.11 6.63
C SER A 132 7.73 3.92 7.37
N LEU A 133 6.49 3.44 7.41
CA LEU A 133 5.40 4.10 8.14
C LEU A 133 5.63 4.06 9.64
N HIS A 134 6.13 2.94 10.18
CA HIS A 134 6.47 2.82 11.59
C HIS A 134 7.57 3.82 11.99
N GLN A 135 8.62 3.95 11.18
CA GLN A 135 9.66 4.96 11.41
C GLN A 135 9.08 6.37 11.45
N ALA A 136 8.22 6.73 10.48
CA ALA A 136 7.59 8.04 10.45
C ALA A 136 6.68 8.32 11.67
N VAL A 137 5.98 7.30 12.16
CA VAL A 137 5.18 7.40 13.41
C VAL A 137 6.09 7.62 14.61
N GLN A 138 7.18 6.87 14.73
CA GLN A 138 8.15 7.04 15.81
C GLN A 138 8.77 8.44 15.79
N ASP A 139 9.16 8.94 14.62
CA ASP A 139 9.73 10.27 14.47
C ASP A 139 8.73 11.35 14.89
N HIS A 140 7.47 11.22 14.48
CA HIS A 140 6.41 12.16 14.87
C HIS A 140 6.17 12.18 16.39
N GLN A 141 6.19 11.01 17.04
CA GLN A 141 6.01 10.88 18.49
C GLN A 141 7.20 11.45 19.30
N ARG A 142 8.38 11.59 18.69
CA ARG A 142 9.57 12.16 19.34
C ARG A 142 9.62 13.69 19.30
N ILE A 143 8.81 14.33 18.47
CA ILE A 143 8.70 15.78 18.42
C ILE A 143 7.88 16.22 19.66
N PRO A 144 8.48 16.94 20.64
CA PRO A 144 7.72 17.41 21.78
C PRO A 144 6.60 18.33 21.29
N ALA A 145 5.40 18.17 21.86
CA ALA A 145 4.31 19.10 21.62
C ALA A 145 4.80 20.51 21.92
N MET A 146 4.83 21.40 20.92
CA MET A 146 5.12 22.81 21.18
C MET A 146 4.08 23.31 22.19
N PRO A 147 4.48 23.92 23.31
CA PRO A 147 3.52 24.50 24.23
C PRO A 147 2.70 25.56 23.47
N PRO A 148 1.38 25.68 23.74
CA PRO A 148 0.58 26.69 23.08
C PRO A 148 1.15 28.07 23.38
N SER A 149 1.42 28.85 22.34
CA SER A 149 1.79 30.26 22.50
C SER A 149 0.63 30.98 23.20
N LEU A 150 0.86 31.40 24.43
CA LEU A 150 -0.02 32.32 25.14
C LEU A 150 0.01 33.65 24.37
N ARG A 151 -1.15 34.03 23.82
CA ARG A 151 -1.40 35.39 23.31
C ARG A 151 -1.53 36.36 24.47
#